data_AF-A0A4P8KRU0-F1
#
_entry.id   AF-A0A4P8KRU0-F1
#
_cell.length_a   1.000
_cell.length_b   1.000
_cell.length_c   1.000
_cell.angle_alpha   90.00
_cell.angle_beta   90.00
_cell.angle_gamma   90.00
#
_symmetry.space_group_name_H-M   'P 1'
#
loop_
_entity.id
_entity.type
_entity.pdbx_description
1 polymer ?
#
loop_
_entity_poly.entity_id
_entity_poly.type
_entity_poly.pdbx_seq_one_letter_code
_entity_poly.pdbx_strand_id
1 'polypeptide(L)'
;MYRIPAGETFSFLRGRSLDQLCFGRHQLIMRFDEGLYVSVEGQLGVQPADSEETVVDDTRDAAATLVTALGTLVRDVVVDDDRSFSMTFEGGLRVRVIDSSDEYESFQIGHGRSVFIV
;
A
#
# COMPACT_ATOMS: atom_id res chain seq x y z
N MET A 1 7.82 -18.28 -0.46
CA MET A 1 7.22 -16.96 -0.61
C MET A 1 6.32 -16.71 0.57
N TYR A 2 6.51 -15.60 1.28
CA TYR A 2 5.77 -15.33 2.50
C TYR A 2 4.34 -14.92 2.14
N ARG A 3 3.41 -15.20 3.04
CA ARG A 3 2.03 -14.78 2.91
C ARG A 3 1.71 -13.87 4.07
N ILE A 4 0.69 -13.04 3.93
CA ILE A 4 0.15 -12.30 5.06
C ILE A 4 -0.28 -13.34 6.11
N PRO A 5 0.27 -13.30 7.34
CA PRO A 5 -0.08 -14.27 8.37
C PRO A 5 -1.57 -14.25 8.69
N ALA A 6 -2.16 -15.42 8.95
CA ALA A 6 -3.56 -15.48 9.35
C ALA A 6 -3.81 -14.67 10.63
N GLY A 7 -4.79 -13.76 10.59
CA GLY A 7 -5.13 -12.86 11.69
C GLY A 7 -4.31 -11.56 11.74
N GLU A 8 -3.37 -11.36 10.80
CA GLU A 8 -2.75 -10.06 10.60
C GLU A 8 -3.79 -9.05 10.12
N THR A 9 -3.64 -7.79 10.54
CA THR A 9 -4.59 -6.71 10.24
C THR A 9 -3.89 -5.44 9.76
N PHE A 10 -2.58 -5.33 9.98
CA PHE A 10 -1.79 -4.13 9.76
C PHE A 10 -2.43 -2.87 10.37
N SER A 11 -3.14 -3.03 11.50
CA SER A 11 -3.92 -1.96 12.13
C SER A 11 -3.07 -0.75 12.55
N PHE A 12 -1.75 -0.92 12.66
CA PHE A 12 -0.80 0.16 12.96
C PHE A 12 -0.69 1.21 11.85
N LEU A 13 -1.09 0.89 10.60
CA LEU A 13 -1.20 1.85 9.49
C LEU A 13 -2.41 2.78 9.66
N ARG A 14 -3.43 2.37 10.42
CA ARG A 14 -4.64 3.18 10.61
C ARG A 14 -4.33 4.44 11.42
N GLY A 15 -4.82 5.57 10.94
CA GLY A 15 -4.61 6.89 11.53
C GLY A 15 -3.28 7.54 11.16
N ARG A 16 -2.47 6.90 10.30
CA ARG A 16 -1.17 7.42 9.87
C ARG A 16 -1.31 8.36 8.68
N SER A 17 -0.59 9.47 8.72
CA SER A 17 -0.48 10.42 7.61
C SER A 17 0.47 9.88 6.54
N LEU A 18 0.11 9.96 5.27
CA LEU A 18 1.03 9.70 4.16
C LEU A 18 1.84 10.98 3.85
N ASP A 19 3.12 10.97 4.18
CA ASP A 19 3.97 12.16 4.09
C ASP A 19 4.78 12.22 2.79
N GLN A 20 5.10 11.07 2.20
CA GLN A 20 5.91 11.01 0.98
C GLN A 20 5.57 9.81 0.10
N LEU A 21 5.64 10.03 -1.21
CA LEU A 21 5.69 8.98 -2.23
C LEU A 21 7.05 9.00 -2.92
N CYS A 22 7.72 7.85 -3.01
CA CYS A 22 8.96 7.67 -3.75
C CYS A 22 8.72 6.72 -4.93
N PHE A 23 8.74 7.26 -6.15
CA PHE A 23 8.62 6.48 -7.37
C PHE A 23 10.00 6.08 -7.88
N GLY A 24 10.30 4.79 -7.79
CA GLY A 24 11.39 4.14 -8.48
C GLY A 24 10.93 3.55 -9.82
N ARG A 25 11.87 2.99 -10.59
CA ARG A 25 11.55 2.38 -11.90
C ARG A 25 10.59 1.20 -11.79
N HIS A 26 10.71 0.44 -10.70
CA HIS A 26 9.95 -0.81 -10.45
C HIS A 26 9.41 -0.85 -9.02
N GLN A 27 9.44 0.28 -8.31
CA GLN A 27 9.14 0.33 -6.88
C GLN A 27 8.36 1.60 -6.57
N LEU A 28 7.34 1.47 -5.74
CA LEU A 28 6.69 2.59 -5.07
C LEU A 28 6.93 2.46 -3.56
N ILE A 29 7.46 3.51 -2.93
CA ILE A 29 7.53 3.58 -1.47
C ILE A 29 6.57 4.66 -0.99
N MET A 30 5.57 4.24 -0.21
CA MET A 30 4.69 5.10 0.57
C MET A 30 5.31 5.27 1.96
N ARG A 31 5.68 6.50 2.33
CA ARG A 31 6.16 6.80 3.68
C ARG A 31 5.11 7.54 4.47
N PHE A 32 4.91 7.06 5.67
CA PHE A 32 3.98 7.61 6.63
C PHE A 32 4.73 8.26 7.79
N ASP A 33 3.99 8.92 8.67
CA ASP A 33 4.53 9.43 9.93
C ASP A 33 5.20 8.33 10.78
N GLU A 34 6.00 8.75 11.77
CA GLU A 34 6.69 7.84 12.71
C GLU A 34 7.64 6.80 12.05
N GLY A 35 8.10 7.07 10.83
CA GLY A 35 9.07 6.21 10.13
C GLY A 35 8.46 4.93 9.57
N LEU A 36 7.13 4.86 9.49
CA LEU A 36 6.39 3.77 8.88
C LEU A 36 6.48 3.87 7.35
N TYR A 37 6.64 2.74 6.66
CA TYR A 37 6.58 2.73 5.20
C TYR A 37 5.99 1.44 4.66
N VAL A 38 5.42 1.55 3.46
CA VAL A 38 5.01 0.41 2.62
C VAL A 38 5.74 0.55 1.29
N SER A 39 6.52 -0.47 0.94
CA SER A 39 7.23 -0.57 -0.33
C SER A 39 6.58 -1.63 -1.19
N VAL A 40 6.31 -1.33 -2.46
CA VAL A 40 5.64 -2.22 -3.41
C VAL A 40 6.50 -2.34 -4.66
N GLU A 41 6.82 -3.57 -5.04
CA GLU A 41 7.62 -3.94 -6.23
C GLU A 41 6.81 -4.78 -7.23
N GLY A 42 5.48 -4.68 -7.16
CA GLY A 42 4.55 -5.41 -8.02
C GLY A 42 3.32 -4.57 -8.36
N GLN A 43 2.21 -5.27 -8.61
CA GLN A 43 0.95 -4.64 -8.99
C GLN A 43 0.35 -3.81 -7.86
N LEU A 44 -0.35 -2.74 -8.24
CA LEU A 44 -1.09 -1.88 -7.32
C LEU A 44 -2.53 -1.70 -7.80
N GLY A 45 -3.50 -2.03 -6.95
CA GLY A 45 -4.90 -1.68 -7.17
C GLY A 45 -5.14 -0.26 -6.69
N VAL A 46 -5.75 0.58 -7.53
CA VAL A 46 -6.08 1.98 -7.19
C VAL A 46 -7.53 2.24 -7.53
N GLN A 47 -8.28 2.69 -6.53
CA GLN A 47 -9.71 2.96 -6.64
C GLN A 47 -9.99 4.37 -6.09
N PRO A 48 -10.14 5.38 -6.95
CA PRO A 48 -10.64 6.69 -6.53
C PRO A 48 -12.03 6.59 -5.89
N ALA A 49 -12.40 7.61 -5.11
CA ALA A 49 -13.76 7.69 -4.56
C ALA A 49 -14.81 7.58 -5.69
N ASP A 50 -15.83 6.77 -5.44
CA ASP A 50 -16.95 6.54 -6.36
C ASP A 50 -16.56 6.03 -7.76
N SER A 51 -15.38 5.41 -7.89
CA SER A 51 -14.87 4.85 -9.14
C SER A 51 -14.59 3.34 -9.03
N GLU A 52 -14.44 2.67 -10.17
CA GLU A 52 -13.98 1.29 -10.20
C GLU A 52 -12.47 1.20 -9.92
N GLU A 53 -12.04 0.07 -9.36
CA GLU A 53 -10.63 -0.21 -9.17
C GLU A 53 -9.93 -0.43 -10.52
N THR A 54 -8.75 0.17 -10.67
CA THR A 54 -7.82 -0.15 -11.75
C THR A 54 -6.57 -0.78 -11.14
N VAL A 55 -6.17 -1.95 -11.66
CA VAL A 55 -4.90 -2.58 -11.30
C VAL A 55 -3.84 -2.13 -12.31
N VAL A 56 -2.72 -1.61 -11.81
CA VAL A 56 -1.60 -1.15 -12.63
C VAL A 56 -0.35 -1.98 -12.35
N ASP A 57 0.36 -2.35 -13.43
CA ASP A 57 1.70 -2.96 -13.34
C ASP A 57 2.79 -1.89 -13.15
N ASP A 58 2.57 -0.70 -13.71
CA ASP A 58 3.46 0.45 -13.57
C ASP A 58 2.84 1.50 -12.67
N THR A 59 3.38 1.67 -11.47
CA THR A 59 2.84 2.61 -10.48
C THR A 59 2.86 4.06 -10.95
N ARG A 60 3.65 4.39 -12.00
CA ARG A 60 3.64 5.71 -12.63
C ARG A 60 2.32 6.03 -13.30
N ASP A 61 1.58 5.03 -13.77
CA ASP A 61 0.28 5.21 -14.42
C ASP A 61 -0.78 5.67 -13.41
N ALA A 62 -0.60 5.33 -12.13
CA ALA A 62 -1.47 5.78 -11.04
C ALA A 62 -0.92 6.99 -10.27
N ALA A 63 0.23 7.56 -10.65
CA ALA A 63 0.94 8.57 -9.86
C ALA A 63 0.07 9.79 -9.55
N ALA A 64 -0.68 10.30 -10.53
CA ALA A 64 -1.57 11.45 -10.38
C ALA A 64 -2.68 11.21 -9.34
N THR A 65 -3.21 9.99 -9.27
CA THR A 65 -4.21 9.60 -8.28
C THR A 65 -3.57 9.43 -6.91
N LEU A 66 -2.41 8.77 -6.83
CA LEU A 66 -1.72 8.51 -5.56
C LEU A 66 -1.29 9.79 -4.85
N VAL A 67 -0.82 10.81 -5.58
CA VAL A 67 -0.43 12.09 -4.96
C VAL A 67 -1.59 12.81 -4.28
N THR A 68 -2.85 12.48 -4.59
CA THR A 68 -4.01 13.06 -3.88
C THR A 68 -4.13 12.62 -2.42
N ALA A 69 -3.47 11.51 -2.05
CA ALA A 69 -3.42 11.04 -0.67
C ALA A 69 -2.28 11.67 0.16
N LEU A 70 -1.41 12.48 -0.44
CA LEU A 70 -0.34 13.14 0.32
C LEU A 70 -0.93 14.09 1.37
N GLY A 71 -0.44 13.96 2.60
CA GLY A 71 -0.92 14.70 3.77
C GLY A 71 -2.26 14.24 4.32
N THR A 72 -2.82 13.13 3.83
CA THR A 72 -4.10 12.58 4.30
C THR A 72 -3.90 11.35 5.17
N LEU A 73 -4.88 11.06 6.02
CA LEU A 73 -4.83 9.95 6.96
C LEU A 73 -5.36 8.65 6.34
N VAL A 74 -4.72 7.53 6.67
CA VAL A 74 -5.32 6.20 6.45
C VAL A 74 -6.51 6.02 7.41
N ARG A 75 -7.72 5.93 6.88
CA ARG A 75 -8.97 5.77 7.64
C ARG A 75 -9.26 4.32 7.99
N ASP A 76 -8.94 3.43 7.07
CA ASP A 76 -9.19 2.00 7.21
C ASP A 76 -8.12 1.15 6.55
N VAL A 77 -7.93 -0.05 7.08
CA VAL A 77 -6.98 -1.05 6.58
C VAL A 77 -7.67 -2.41 6.63
N VAL A 78 -7.71 -3.10 5.49
CA VAL A 78 -8.37 -4.40 5.35
C VAL A 78 -7.41 -5.37 4.68
N VAL A 79 -7.16 -6.51 5.30
CA VAL A 79 -6.50 -7.64 4.63
C VAL A 79 -7.57 -8.30 3.76
N ASP A 80 -7.41 -8.20 2.44
CA ASP A 80 -8.39 -8.70 1.46
C ASP A 80 -8.28 -10.23 1.32
N ASP A 81 -7.05 -10.74 1.32
CA ASP A 81 -6.70 -12.16 1.30
C ASP A 81 -5.27 -12.39 1.84
N ASP A 82 -4.72 -13.58 1.66
CA ASP A 82 -3.37 -13.93 2.14
C ASP A 82 -2.23 -13.32 1.29
N ARG A 83 -2.57 -12.54 0.24
CA ARG A 83 -1.65 -11.91 -0.71
C ARG A 83 -1.85 -10.41 -0.84
N SER A 84 -2.93 -9.84 -0.31
CA SER A 84 -3.22 -8.43 -0.52
C SER A 84 -3.91 -7.78 0.66
N PHE A 85 -3.64 -6.48 0.81
CA PHE A 85 -4.34 -5.63 1.74
C PHE A 85 -4.62 -4.27 1.13
N SER A 86 -5.71 -3.66 1.57
CA SER A 86 -6.20 -2.37 1.14
C SER A 86 -6.06 -1.33 2.23
N MET A 87 -5.63 -0.14 1.84
CA MET A 87 -5.68 1.06 2.66
C MET A 87 -6.69 2.02 2.05
N THR A 88 -7.61 2.52 2.87
CA THR A 88 -8.53 3.59 2.47
C THR A 88 -8.09 4.89 3.11
N PHE A 89 -7.75 5.87 2.30
CA PHE A 89 -7.34 7.21 2.71
C PHE A 89 -8.54 8.13 2.94
N GLU A 90 -8.33 9.19 3.70
CA GLU A 90 -9.26 10.30 3.75
C GLU A 90 -9.49 10.89 2.35
N GLY A 91 -10.74 11.16 2.03
CA GLY A 91 -11.18 11.47 0.67
C GLY A 91 -11.60 10.25 -0.15
N GLY A 92 -11.50 9.04 0.41
CA GLY A 92 -12.09 7.82 -0.15
C GLY A 92 -11.22 7.10 -1.18
N LEU A 93 -9.99 7.57 -1.43
CA LEU A 93 -9.04 6.82 -2.25
C LEU A 93 -8.69 5.50 -1.56
N ARG A 94 -8.92 4.38 -2.24
CA ARG A 94 -8.46 3.06 -1.80
C ARG A 94 -7.26 2.63 -2.63
N VAL A 95 -6.22 2.17 -1.94
CA VAL A 95 -5.00 1.61 -2.54
C VAL A 95 -4.84 0.18 -2.03
N ARG A 96 -4.86 -0.78 -2.95
CA ARG A 96 -4.64 -2.20 -2.67
C ARG A 96 -3.23 -2.60 -3.07
N VAL A 97 -2.49 -3.07 -2.08
CA VAL A 97 -1.13 -3.61 -2.24
C VAL A 97 -1.25 -5.11 -2.48
N ILE A 98 -0.63 -5.60 -3.55
CA ILE A 98 -0.85 -6.96 -4.06
C ILE A 98 0.49 -7.69 -4.13
N ASP A 99 0.55 -8.88 -3.54
CA ASP A 99 1.56 -9.88 -3.83
C ASP A 99 1.24 -10.57 -5.18
N SER A 100 1.76 -9.96 -6.24
CA SER A 100 1.48 -10.33 -7.64
C SER A 100 2.43 -11.37 -8.21
N SER A 101 3.53 -11.68 -7.51
CA SER A 101 4.48 -12.70 -7.94
C SER A 101 4.20 -14.01 -7.21
N ASP A 102 4.52 -15.15 -7.84
CA ASP A 102 4.60 -16.44 -7.15
C ASP A 102 6.06 -16.79 -6.76
N GLU A 103 7.02 -15.98 -7.20
CA GLU A 103 8.46 -16.25 -7.06
C GLU A 103 9.21 -15.22 -6.16
N TYR A 104 8.75 -13.97 -6.08
CA TYR A 104 9.40 -12.88 -5.31
C TYR A 104 8.46 -12.06 -4.42
N GLU A 105 8.87 -11.77 -3.19
CA GLU A 105 8.11 -10.91 -2.25
C GLU A 105 7.79 -9.57 -2.91
N SER A 106 6.50 -9.28 -3.14
CA SER A 106 6.10 -8.10 -3.90
C SER A 106 5.95 -6.85 -3.02
N PHE A 107 5.92 -6.98 -1.70
CA PHE A 107 5.88 -5.80 -0.83
C PHE A 107 6.52 -5.97 0.56
N GLN A 108 6.88 -4.85 1.14
CA GLN A 108 7.47 -4.76 2.48
C GLN A 108 6.80 -3.67 3.29
N ILE A 109 6.55 -3.93 4.57
CA ILE A 109 6.02 -2.96 5.52
C ILE A 109 7.02 -2.80 6.65
N GLY A 110 7.63 -1.62 6.76
CA GLY A 110 8.56 -1.31 7.84
C GLY A 110 7.93 -0.44 8.91
N HIS A 111 7.99 -0.87 10.17
CA HIS A 111 7.53 -0.13 11.34
C HIS A 111 8.64 -0.12 12.42
N GLY A 112 9.41 0.97 12.48
CA GLY A 112 10.54 1.10 13.41
C GLY A 112 11.62 0.06 13.15
N ARG A 113 11.77 -0.92 14.07
CA ARG A 113 12.74 -2.04 13.94
C ARG A 113 12.12 -3.32 13.37
N SER A 114 10.81 -3.34 13.16
CA SER A 114 10.09 -4.48 12.61
C SER A 114 9.92 -4.29 11.10
N VAL A 115 10.20 -5.34 10.33
CA VAL A 115 9.93 -5.38 8.89
C VAL A 115 9.07 -6.61 8.62
N PHE A 116 7.89 -6.38 8.05
CA PHE A 116 7.04 -7.41 7.48
C PHE A 116 7.39 -7.52 6.01
N ILE A 117 7.66 -8.74 5.54
CA ILE A 117 8.08 -9.01 4.17
C ILE A 117 7.12 -10.06 3.61
N VAL A 118 6.47 -9.73 2.50
CA VAL A 118 5.43 -10.56 1.87
C VAL A 118 5.70 -10.65 0.37
#